data_AF-A0A5C4V8D3-F1
#
_entry.id   AF-A0A5C4V8D3-F1
#
_cell.length_a   1.000
_cell.length_b   1.000
_cell.length_c   1.000
_cell.angle_alpha   90.00
_cell.angle_beta   90.00
_cell.angle_gamma   90.00
#
_symmetry.space_group_name_H-M   'P 1'
#
loop_
_entity.id
_entity.type
_entity.pdbx_description
1 polymer ?
#
loop_
_entity_poly.entity_id
_entity_poly.type
_entity_poly.pdbx_seq_one_letter_code
_entity_poly.pdbx_strand_id
1 'polypeptide(L)'
;MTGAVLAALTTALVVLAGALWQRRRDLSRLRAAEALARAVEAREMGTVRRLDAVTGELRRLARERVPAAAMALTHPHAPVPPPPSAGEIGPEAVAALNEALDAVLAALGEERERVDAAARASMRGATAKVQSLLYQIQSLLHELQHENDDLRLLELDFRNELALRRIQATAVLCEAWPGLARTDSPLAEVVRGAQSRVPGYQRVKVTNHLREQRLGVVARAAEPLAIALAELLANATAYSHPETEVPVTLQHGGGRGVFLVIDDAGIGMEEDALTRARRLLVGPEGLLLTELGNPPQAGFAVVGRLARQYGFTCHVEPSPYGGVRAMLRVPAEMLTVVEDEHDLSVLAPEPVQARPTPTGREGHGVPVPGTGEPTPRRPVDVPEPDPDTARLPSRRRRAPRHQDATGLADARVAARTPEEADARWSALQQGTVSGRNAVGGLPAPRTAGGRDHEGDEGT
;
A
#
# COMPACT_ATOMS: atom_id res chain seq x y z
N MET A 1 -101.38 -48.06 -49.21
CA MET A 1 -100.68 -48.06 -47.92
C MET A 1 -99.19 -47.71 -48.00
N THR A 2 -98.62 -47.48 -49.19
CA THR A 2 -97.18 -47.23 -49.39
C THR A 2 -96.72 -45.78 -49.09
N GLY A 3 -97.56 -44.77 -49.32
CA GLY A 3 -97.20 -43.35 -49.12
C GLY A 3 -97.04 -42.91 -47.65
N ALA A 4 -97.90 -43.40 -46.74
CA ALA A 4 -97.85 -43.04 -45.32
C ALA A 4 -96.61 -43.62 -44.60
N VAL A 5 -96.19 -44.82 -45.00
CA VAL A 5 -94.96 -45.46 -44.49
C VAL A 5 -93.72 -44.68 -44.95
N LEU A 6 -93.71 -44.18 -46.19
CA LEU A 6 -92.63 -43.35 -46.71
C LEU A 6 -92.52 -42.00 -45.99
N ALA A 7 -93.66 -41.37 -45.67
CA ALA A 7 -93.73 -40.11 -44.91
C ALA A 7 -93.27 -40.28 -43.45
N ALA A 8 -93.61 -41.41 -42.81
CA ALA A 8 -93.15 -41.73 -41.47
C ALA A 8 -91.64 -42.04 -41.42
N LEU A 9 -91.11 -42.73 -42.44
CA LEU A 9 -89.68 -43.03 -42.55
C LEU A 9 -88.84 -41.78 -42.80
N THR A 10 -89.33 -40.86 -43.65
CA THR A 10 -88.63 -39.60 -43.93
C THR A 10 -88.64 -38.66 -42.74
N THR A 11 -89.75 -38.54 -42.01
CA THR A 11 -89.79 -37.76 -40.76
C THR A 11 -88.90 -38.36 -39.68
N ALA A 12 -88.90 -39.70 -39.52
CA ALA A 12 -87.98 -40.39 -38.61
C ALA A 12 -86.50 -40.16 -38.99
N LEU A 13 -86.17 -40.17 -40.29
CA LEU A 13 -84.82 -39.92 -40.78
C LEU A 13 -84.36 -38.47 -40.56
N VAL A 14 -85.26 -37.49 -40.74
CA VAL A 14 -84.98 -36.06 -40.47
C VAL A 14 -84.78 -35.82 -38.97
N VAL A 15 -85.62 -36.41 -38.12
CA VAL A 15 -85.46 -36.33 -36.66
C VAL A 15 -84.16 -36.99 -36.21
N LEU A 16 -83.83 -38.16 -36.76
CA LEU A 16 -82.58 -38.86 -36.47
C LEU A 16 -81.35 -38.06 -36.95
N ALA A 17 -81.41 -37.47 -38.14
CA ALA A 17 -80.35 -36.62 -38.67
C ALA A 17 -80.15 -35.35 -37.84
N GLY A 18 -81.25 -34.72 -37.39
CA GLY A 18 -81.22 -33.58 -36.48
C GLY A 18 -80.62 -33.93 -35.12
N ALA A 19 -81.02 -35.06 -34.53
CA ALA A 19 -80.47 -35.56 -33.28
C ALA A 19 -78.97 -35.92 -33.40
N LEU A 20 -78.55 -36.53 -34.50
CA LEU A 20 -77.14 -36.82 -34.79
C LEU A 20 -76.32 -35.54 -35.02
N TRP A 21 -76.89 -34.55 -35.70
CA TRP A 21 -76.25 -33.24 -35.89
C TRP A 21 -76.10 -32.48 -34.57
N GLN A 22 -77.15 -32.46 -33.75
CA GLN A 22 -77.13 -31.84 -32.43
C GLN A 22 -76.14 -32.54 -31.49
N ARG A 23 -76.13 -33.88 -31.46
CA ARG A 23 -75.13 -34.67 -30.72
C ARG A 23 -73.70 -34.43 -31.20
N ARG A 24 -73.47 -34.34 -32.52
CA ARG A 24 -72.15 -33.97 -33.08
C ARG A 24 -71.74 -32.55 -32.66
N ARG A 25 -72.68 -31.61 -32.67
CA ARG A 25 -72.46 -30.22 -32.26
C ARG A 25 -72.10 -30.13 -30.78
N ASP A 26 -72.81 -30.84 -29.91
CA ASP A 26 -72.52 -30.84 -28.47
C ASP A 26 -71.18 -31.52 -28.16
N LEU A 27 -70.85 -32.64 -28.81
CA LEU A 27 -69.52 -33.26 -28.71
C LEU A 27 -68.40 -32.34 -29.21
N SER A 28 -68.62 -31.57 -30.28
CA SER A 28 -67.64 -30.61 -30.77
C SER A 28 -67.41 -29.45 -29.79
N ARG A 29 -68.46 -28.99 -29.10
CA ARG A 29 -68.37 -27.96 -28.06
C ARG A 29 -67.60 -28.44 -26.83
N LEU A 30 -67.86 -29.66 -26.38
CA LEU A 30 -67.13 -30.26 -25.26
C LEU A 30 -65.65 -30.42 -25.59
N ARG A 31 -65.30 -30.95 -26.78
CA ARG A 31 -63.91 -31.06 -27.22
C ARG A 31 -63.21 -29.70 -27.33
N ALA A 32 -63.92 -28.67 -27.80
CA ALA A 32 -63.38 -27.32 -27.86
C ALA A 32 -63.15 -26.73 -26.46
N ALA A 33 -64.07 -26.93 -25.52
CA ALA A 33 -63.91 -26.52 -24.13
C ALA A 33 -62.73 -27.25 -23.44
N GLU A 34 -62.60 -28.56 -23.63
CA GLU A 34 -61.47 -29.35 -23.14
C GLU A 34 -60.13 -28.93 -23.76
N ALA A 35 -60.12 -28.55 -25.03
CA ALA A 35 -58.92 -28.03 -25.70
C ALA A 35 -58.51 -26.66 -25.11
N LEU A 36 -59.47 -25.78 -24.85
CA LEU A 36 -59.22 -24.49 -24.19
C LEU A 36 -58.72 -24.68 -22.75
N ALA A 37 -59.34 -25.56 -21.96
CA ALA A 37 -58.90 -25.87 -20.60
C ALA A 37 -57.45 -26.38 -20.58
N ARG A 38 -57.11 -27.33 -21.46
CA ARG A 38 -55.73 -27.83 -21.60
C ARG A 38 -54.74 -26.75 -22.06
N ALA A 39 -55.17 -25.83 -22.93
CA ALA A 39 -54.32 -24.73 -23.38
C ALA A 39 -54.04 -23.72 -22.24
N VAL A 40 -55.03 -23.43 -21.39
CA VAL A 40 -54.86 -22.58 -20.20
C VAL A 40 -53.92 -23.26 -19.21
N GLU A 41 -54.15 -24.52 -18.89
CA GLU A 41 -53.30 -25.29 -17.96
C GLU A 41 -51.85 -25.40 -18.47
N ALA A 42 -51.66 -25.64 -19.77
CA ALA A 42 -50.33 -25.65 -20.39
C ALA A 42 -49.63 -24.28 -20.32
N ARG A 43 -50.38 -23.18 -20.49
CA ARG A 43 -49.84 -21.83 -20.35
C ARG A 43 -49.45 -21.54 -18.90
N GLU A 44 -50.28 -21.91 -17.93
CA GLU A 44 -50.00 -21.75 -16.50
C GLU A 44 -48.75 -22.55 -16.10
N MET A 45 -48.67 -23.83 -16.46
CA MET A 45 -47.48 -24.65 -16.23
C MET A 45 -46.23 -24.06 -16.90
N GLY A 46 -46.36 -23.52 -18.11
CA GLY A 46 -45.27 -22.83 -18.80
C GLY A 46 -44.78 -21.58 -18.06
N THR A 47 -45.70 -20.79 -17.50
CA THR A 47 -45.36 -19.61 -16.69
C THR A 47 -44.69 -19.99 -15.38
N VAL A 48 -45.18 -21.03 -14.68
CA VAL A 48 -44.57 -21.52 -13.44
C VAL A 48 -43.14 -22.01 -13.70
N ARG A 49 -42.94 -22.84 -14.73
CA ARG A 49 -41.59 -23.30 -15.12
C ARG A 49 -40.66 -22.14 -15.45
N ARG A 50 -41.13 -21.14 -16.19
CA ARG A 50 -40.33 -19.95 -16.50
C ARG A 50 -39.95 -19.16 -15.25
N LEU A 51 -40.87 -18.98 -14.30
CA LEU A 51 -40.58 -18.33 -13.01
C LEU A 51 -39.58 -19.12 -12.18
N ASP A 52 -39.72 -20.45 -12.12
CA ASP A 52 -38.79 -21.33 -11.42
C ASP A 52 -37.38 -21.28 -12.04
N ALA A 53 -37.30 -21.26 -13.38
CA ALA A 53 -36.05 -21.11 -14.11
C ALA A 53 -35.37 -19.75 -13.84
N VAL A 54 -36.13 -18.64 -13.90
CA VAL A 54 -35.60 -17.30 -13.57
C VAL A 54 -35.13 -17.25 -12.12
N THR A 55 -35.89 -17.83 -11.19
CA THR A 55 -35.52 -17.86 -9.78
C THR A 55 -34.27 -18.72 -9.55
N GLY A 56 -34.13 -19.82 -10.29
CA GLY A 56 -32.92 -20.64 -10.32
C GLY A 56 -31.70 -19.84 -10.76
N GLU A 57 -31.81 -19.09 -11.85
CA GLU A 57 -30.72 -18.26 -12.38
C GLU A 57 -30.41 -17.05 -11.48
N LEU A 58 -31.40 -16.45 -10.82
CA LEU A 58 -31.16 -15.43 -9.80
C LEU A 58 -30.34 -15.97 -8.61
N ARG A 59 -30.67 -17.17 -8.13
CA ARG A 59 -29.88 -17.82 -7.06
C ARG A 59 -28.46 -18.11 -7.52
N ARG A 60 -28.29 -18.58 -8.76
CA ARG A 60 -26.98 -18.83 -9.35
C ARG A 60 -26.17 -17.56 -9.51
N LEU A 61 -26.80 -16.47 -9.98
CA LEU A 61 -26.19 -15.16 -10.07
C LEU A 61 -25.67 -14.72 -8.70
N ALA A 62 -26.51 -14.77 -7.67
CA ALA A 62 -26.16 -14.32 -6.33
C ALA A 62 -25.11 -15.19 -5.63
N ARG A 63 -25.15 -16.52 -5.80
CA ARG A 63 -24.28 -17.46 -5.06
C ARG A 63 -22.98 -17.80 -5.77
N GLU A 64 -22.96 -17.75 -7.10
CA GLU A 64 -21.80 -18.20 -7.89
C GLU A 64 -21.20 -17.04 -8.68
N ARG A 65 -21.98 -16.38 -9.53
CA ARG A 65 -21.44 -15.40 -10.49
C ARG A 65 -20.99 -14.11 -9.82
N VAL A 66 -21.78 -13.54 -8.91
CA VAL A 66 -21.41 -12.30 -8.20
C VAL A 66 -20.13 -12.50 -7.37
N PRO A 67 -19.99 -13.53 -6.51
CA PRO A 67 -18.73 -13.76 -5.80
C PRO A 67 -17.54 -14.03 -6.72
N ALA A 68 -17.72 -14.83 -7.77
CA ALA A 68 -16.65 -15.14 -8.72
C ALA A 68 -16.19 -13.88 -9.48
N ALA A 69 -17.13 -13.05 -9.95
CA ALA A 69 -16.82 -11.80 -10.63
C ALA A 69 -16.19 -10.77 -9.67
N ALA A 70 -16.67 -10.70 -8.42
CA ALA A 70 -16.04 -9.86 -7.38
C ALA A 70 -14.60 -10.30 -7.08
N MET A 71 -14.32 -11.61 -7.07
CA MET A 71 -12.96 -12.15 -6.94
C MET A 71 -12.10 -11.79 -8.16
N ALA A 72 -12.67 -11.80 -9.36
CA ALA A 72 -12.00 -11.44 -10.60
C ALA A 72 -11.55 -9.96 -10.64
N LEU A 73 -12.23 -9.07 -9.89
CA LEU A 73 -11.78 -7.69 -9.71
C LEU A 73 -10.41 -7.57 -9.00
N THR A 74 -10.01 -8.56 -8.20
CA THR A 74 -8.67 -8.59 -7.55
C THR A 74 -7.72 -9.54 -8.27
N HIS A 75 -8.25 -10.63 -8.82
CA HIS A 75 -7.48 -11.68 -9.47
C HIS A 75 -8.00 -11.84 -10.91
N PRO A 76 -7.42 -11.13 -11.90
CA PRO A 76 -7.95 -11.10 -13.27
C PRO A 76 -8.15 -12.47 -13.93
N HIS A 77 -7.42 -13.50 -13.47
CA HIS A 77 -7.49 -14.87 -13.97
C HIS A 77 -8.47 -15.77 -13.20
N ALA A 78 -9.21 -15.23 -12.22
CA ALA A 78 -10.22 -15.99 -11.50
C ALA A 78 -11.37 -16.39 -12.45
N PRO A 79 -11.76 -17.67 -12.49
CA PRO A 79 -12.79 -18.14 -13.39
C PRO A 79 -14.17 -17.58 -12.96
N VAL A 80 -14.86 -16.94 -13.90
CA VAL A 80 -16.24 -16.48 -13.71
C VAL A 80 -17.18 -17.41 -14.48
N PRO A 81 -18.22 -17.98 -13.84
CA PRO A 81 -19.18 -18.83 -14.54
C PRO A 81 -19.84 -18.10 -15.72
N PRO A 82 -20.09 -18.80 -16.84
CA PRO A 82 -20.64 -18.17 -18.03
C PRO A 82 -22.06 -17.60 -17.77
N PRO A 83 -22.50 -16.62 -18.58
CA PRO A 83 -23.85 -16.10 -18.49
C PRO A 83 -24.89 -17.20 -18.80
N PRO A 84 -26.11 -17.07 -18.25
CA PRO A 84 -27.19 -18.02 -18.52
C PRO A 84 -27.56 -18.01 -20.00
N SER A 85 -27.98 -19.17 -20.51
CA SER A 85 -28.56 -19.27 -21.85
C SER A 85 -30.00 -18.79 -21.84
N ALA A 86 -30.48 -18.25 -22.97
CA ALA A 86 -31.84 -17.72 -23.06
C ALA A 86 -32.90 -18.78 -22.76
N GLY A 87 -32.73 -20.03 -23.23
CA GLY A 87 -33.51 -21.21 -22.84
C GLY A 87 -34.97 -20.94 -22.45
N GLU A 88 -35.34 -21.35 -21.23
CA GLU A 88 -36.69 -21.18 -20.66
C GLU A 88 -36.95 -19.77 -20.12
N ILE A 89 -35.90 -18.99 -19.79
CA ILE A 89 -36.03 -17.67 -19.13
C ILE A 89 -36.27 -16.53 -20.14
N GLY A 90 -35.86 -16.72 -21.39
CA GLY A 90 -35.92 -15.74 -22.47
C GLY A 90 -34.75 -14.74 -22.47
N PRO A 91 -34.49 -14.08 -23.61
CA PRO A 91 -33.36 -13.16 -23.78
C PRO A 91 -33.46 -11.90 -22.89
N GLU A 92 -34.68 -11.42 -22.61
CA GLU A 92 -34.91 -10.26 -21.74
C GLU A 92 -34.46 -10.52 -20.30
N ALA A 93 -34.73 -11.71 -19.77
CA ALA A 93 -34.30 -12.09 -18.43
C ALA A 93 -32.77 -12.24 -18.34
N VAL A 94 -32.14 -12.81 -19.38
CA VAL A 94 -30.67 -12.89 -19.47
C VAL A 94 -30.05 -11.49 -19.47
N ALA A 95 -30.61 -10.57 -20.26
CA ALA A 95 -30.14 -9.19 -20.32
C ALA A 95 -30.25 -8.50 -18.96
N ALA A 96 -31.39 -8.60 -18.29
CA ALA A 96 -31.60 -8.03 -16.96
C ALA A 96 -30.65 -8.62 -15.89
N LEU A 97 -30.37 -9.92 -15.93
CA LEU A 97 -29.42 -10.56 -15.01
C LEU A 97 -27.97 -10.10 -15.23
N ASN A 98 -27.58 -9.87 -16.49
CA ASN A 98 -26.26 -9.34 -16.79
C ASN A 98 -26.16 -7.86 -16.43
N GLU A 99 -27.19 -7.06 -16.71
CA GLU A 99 -27.26 -5.66 -16.27
C GLU A 99 -27.18 -5.54 -14.74
N ALA A 100 -27.86 -6.43 -14.01
CA ALA A 100 -27.75 -6.49 -12.55
C ALA A 100 -26.33 -6.86 -12.08
N LEU A 101 -25.65 -7.79 -12.76
CA LEU A 101 -24.26 -8.13 -12.47
C LEU A 101 -23.34 -6.93 -12.69
N ASP A 102 -23.48 -6.26 -13.84
CA ASP A 102 -22.67 -5.10 -14.20
C ASP A 102 -22.87 -3.95 -13.21
N ALA A 103 -24.12 -3.69 -12.81
CA ALA A 103 -24.43 -2.68 -11.79
C ALA A 103 -23.81 -3.01 -10.42
N VAL A 104 -23.84 -4.28 -10.01
CA VAL A 104 -23.18 -4.73 -8.77
C VAL A 104 -21.67 -4.58 -8.87
N LEU A 105 -21.05 -4.95 -10.00
CA LEU A 105 -19.61 -4.82 -10.20
C LEU A 105 -19.15 -3.37 -10.23
N ALA A 106 -19.93 -2.48 -10.85
CA ALA A 106 -19.68 -1.04 -10.83
C ALA A 106 -19.72 -0.49 -9.39
N ALA A 107 -20.77 -0.81 -8.64
CA ALA A 107 -20.89 -0.39 -7.24
C ALA A 107 -19.76 -0.95 -6.35
N LEU A 108 -19.34 -2.21 -6.58
CA LEU A 108 -18.20 -2.80 -5.87
C LEU A 108 -16.87 -2.14 -6.26
N GLY A 109 -16.68 -1.76 -7.53
CA GLY A 109 -15.53 -1.01 -7.99
C GLY A 109 -15.42 0.35 -7.32
N GLU A 110 -16.51 1.14 -7.35
CA GLU A 110 -16.59 2.44 -6.68
C GLU A 110 -16.34 2.33 -5.18
N GLU A 111 -16.93 1.34 -4.51
CA GLU A 111 -16.73 1.12 -3.09
C GLU A 111 -15.28 0.75 -2.75
N ARG A 112 -14.62 -0.07 -3.59
CA ARG A 112 -13.20 -0.40 -3.43
C ARG A 112 -12.32 0.84 -3.52
N GLU A 113 -12.55 1.68 -4.53
CA GLU A 113 -11.82 2.94 -4.69
C GLU A 113 -12.06 3.87 -3.50
N ARG A 114 -13.31 3.97 -3.02
CA ARG A 114 -13.68 4.78 -1.86
C ARG A 114 -12.99 4.31 -0.57
N VAL A 115 -13.01 3.00 -0.30
CA VAL A 115 -12.35 2.39 0.86
C VAL A 115 -10.84 2.61 0.80
N ASP A 116 -10.24 2.40 -0.36
CA ASP A 116 -8.81 2.55 -0.58
C ASP A 116 -8.37 4.03 -0.48
N ALA A 117 -9.17 4.97 -1.00
CA ALA A 117 -8.97 6.40 -0.81
C ALA A 117 -9.06 6.81 0.68
N ALA A 118 -10.04 6.29 1.42
CA ALA A 118 -10.17 6.52 2.85
C ALA A 118 -8.97 5.94 3.64
N ALA A 119 -8.51 4.75 3.28
CA ALA A 119 -7.33 4.12 3.85
C ALA A 119 -6.07 4.97 3.59
N ARG A 120 -5.85 5.40 2.34
CA ARG A 120 -4.75 6.31 2.00
C ARG A 120 -4.82 7.61 2.78
N ALA A 121 -6.00 8.23 2.90
CA ALA A 121 -6.17 9.49 3.63
C ALA A 121 -5.84 9.35 5.12
N SER A 122 -6.34 8.28 5.76
CA SER A 122 -6.04 7.97 7.16
C SER A 122 -4.55 7.72 7.37
N MET A 123 -3.94 6.90 6.50
CA MET A 123 -2.50 6.60 6.55
C MET A 123 -1.66 7.85 6.29
N ARG A 124 -2.00 8.72 5.34
CA ARG A 124 -1.32 10.01 5.13
C ARG A 124 -1.24 10.83 6.42
N GLY A 125 -2.36 10.96 7.14
CA GLY A 125 -2.41 11.70 8.39
C GLY A 125 -1.53 11.09 9.48
N ALA A 126 -1.60 9.77 9.64
CA ALA A 126 -0.76 9.04 10.60
C ALA A 126 0.74 9.13 10.24
N THR A 127 1.08 8.87 8.98
CA THR A 127 2.45 8.94 8.46
C THR A 127 3.03 10.33 8.61
N ALA A 128 2.30 11.40 8.29
CA ALA A 128 2.78 12.77 8.47
C ALA A 128 3.10 13.08 9.94
N LYS A 129 2.28 12.61 10.88
CA LYS A 129 2.51 12.78 12.31
C LYS A 129 3.75 12.01 12.79
N VAL A 130 3.90 10.75 12.38
CA VAL A 130 5.07 9.95 12.74
C VAL A 130 6.34 10.53 12.13
N GLN A 131 6.29 10.94 10.86
CA GLN A 131 7.39 11.59 10.16
C GLN A 131 7.85 12.87 10.89
N SER A 132 6.91 13.70 11.33
CA SER A 132 7.25 14.89 12.13
C SER A 132 7.96 14.54 13.44
N LEU A 133 7.56 13.46 14.11
CA LEU A 133 8.21 13.02 15.36
C LEU A 133 9.61 12.47 15.09
N LEU A 134 9.79 11.70 14.01
CA LEU A 134 11.10 11.16 13.63
C LEU A 134 12.09 12.27 13.25
N TYR A 135 11.64 13.36 12.63
CA TYR A 135 12.48 14.53 12.39
C TYR A 135 12.85 15.30 13.67
N GLN A 136 11.94 15.36 14.64
CA GLN A 136 12.26 15.93 15.96
C GLN A 136 13.31 15.09 16.69
N ILE A 137 13.17 13.76 16.65
CA ILE A 137 14.16 12.82 17.19
C ILE A 137 15.50 13.00 16.47
N GLN A 138 15.50 13.10 15.14
CA GLN A 138 16.71 13.34 14.36
C GLN A 138 17.41 14.65 14.78
N SER A 139 16.66 15.74 14.94
CA SER A 139 17.21 17.03 15.35
C SER A 139 17.84 16.95 16.74
N LEU A 140 17.16 16.31 17.69
CA LEU A 140 17.68 16.08 19.04
C LEU A 140 18.93 15.19 19.04
N LEU A 141 18.93 14.12 18.23
CA LEU A 141 20.10 13.25 18.11
C LEU A 141 21.29 14.01 17.54
N HIS A 142 21.09 14.90 16.57
CA HIS A 142 22.13 15.74 16.01
C HIS A 142 22.71 16.71 17.06
N GLU A 143 21.86 17.38 17.84
CA GLU A 143 22.29 18.23 18.97
C GLU A 143 23.13 17.43 19.98
N LEU A 144 22.65 16.25 20.39
CA LEU A 144 23.34 15.38 21.34
C LEU A 144 24.67 14.84 20.81
N GLN A 145 24.76 14.50 19.52
CA GLN A 145 26.01 14.07 18.87
C GLN A 145 27.03 15.20 18.83
N HIS A 146 26.59 16.44 18.67
CA HIS A 146 27.47 17.61 18.69
C HIS A 146 28.07 17.86 20.07
N GLU A 147 27.28 17.58 21.13
CA GLU A 147 27.68 17.77 22.52
C GLU A 147 28.42 16.56 23.11
N ASN A 148 28.24 15.35 22.56
CA ASN A 148 28.70 14.10 23.15
C ASN A 148 29.29 13.13 22.11
N ASP A 149 30.46 12.56 22.39
CA ASP A 149 31.11 11.53 21.55
C ASP A 149 30.71 10.10 22.01
N ASP A 150 29.39 9.81 22.04
CA ASP A 150 28.86 8.50 22.43
C ASP A 150 28.42 7.68 21.19
N LEU A 151 29.10 6.57 20.94
CA LEU A 151 28.80 5.65 19.83
C LEU A 151 27.36 5.12 19.84
N ARG A 152 26.68 5.09 21.00
CA ARG A 152 25.27 4.68 21.08
C ARG A 152 24.33 5.67 20.39
N LEU A 153 24.71 6.95 20.28
CA LEU A 153 23.94 7.95 19.55
C LEU A 153 23.95 7.65 18.04
N LEU A 154 25.05 7.12 17.49
CA LEU A 154 25.11 6.67 16.09
C LEU A 154 24.16 5.51 15.83
N GLU A 155 24.08 4.54 16.76
CA GLU A 155 23.14 3.41 16.65
C GLU A 155 21.67 3.87 16.75
N LEU A 156 21.37 4.85 17.61
CA LEU A 156 20.02 5.42 17.70
C LEU A 156 19.64 6.20 16.43
N ASP A 157 20.57 6.99 15.88
CA ASP A 157 20.35 7.71 14.62
C ASP A 157 20.11 6.75 13.46
N PHE A 158 20.91 5.68 13.34
CA PHE A 158 20.68 4.64 12.34
C PHE A 158 19.29 3.99 12.46
N ARG A 159 18.81 3.71 13.67
CA ARG A 159 17.45 3.19 13.89
C ARG A 159 16.37 4.21 13.55
N ASN A 160 16.62 5.49 13.83
CA ASN A 160 15.71 6.58 13.46
C ASN A 160 15.62 6.73 11.93
N GLU A 161 16.75 6.65 11.22
CA GLU A 161 16.80 6.65 9.75
C GLU A 161 16.08 5.44 9.14
N LEU A 162 16.23 4.25 9.74
CA LEU A 162 15.48 3.05 9.33
C LEU A 162 13.96 3.27 9.48
N ALA A 163 13.53 3.88 10.59
CA ALA A 163 12.13 4.20 10.82
C ALA A 163 11.64 5.28 9.84
N LEU A 164 12.44 6.31 9.61
CA LEU A 164 12.14 7.41 8.69
C LEU A 164 11.95 6.86 7.28
N ARG A 165 12.88 6.06 6.76
CA ARG A 165 12.76 5.40 5.45
C ARG A 165 11.43 4.66 5.31
N ARG A 166 11.04 3.87 6.32
CA ARG A 166 9.78 3.10 6.27
C ARG A 166 8.55 4.00 6.22
N ILE A 167 8.57 5.10 6.96
CA ILE A 167 7.50 6.09 6.98
C ILE A 167 7.46 6.86 5.67
N GLN A 168 8.60 7.24 5.07
CA GLN A 168 8.67 7.87 3.75
C GLN A 168 8.14 6.97 2.64
N ALA A 169 8.52 5.69 2.63
CA ALA A 169 7.98 4.70 1.69
C ALA A 169 6.44 4.60 1.81
N THR A 170 5.93 4.61 3.05
CA THR A 170 4.48 4.62 3.29
C THR A 170 3.84 5.93 2.82
N ALA A 171 4.48 7.08 3.04
CA ALA A 171 4.02 8.39 2.60
C ALA A 171 3.82 8.42 1.08
N VAL A 172 4.81 7.91 0.33
CA VAL A 172 4.74 7.79 -1.13
C VAL A 172 3.53 6.96 -1.56
N LEU A 173 3.32 5.77 -0.97
CA LEU A 173 2.16 4.93 -1.26
C LEU A 173 0.82 5.56 -0.88
N CYS A 174 0.84 6.53 0.03
CA CYS A 174 -0.34 7.28 0.40
C CYS A 174 -0.48 8.60 -0.36
N GLU A 175 0.40 8.91 -1.32
CA GLU A 175 0.42 10.16 -2.09
C GLU A 175 0.70 11.40 -1.22
N ALA A 176 1.41 11.20 -0.11
CA ALA A 176 1.96 12.28 0.70
C ALA A 176 3.37 12.65 0.23
N TRP A 177 3.78 13.87 0.55
CA TRP A 177 5.10 14.37 0.25
C TRP A 177 6.19 13.54 0.98
N PRO A 178 7.19 13.01 0.26
CA PRO A 178 8.09 11.98 0.77
C PRO A 178 9.14 12.41 1.79
N GLY A 179 9.43 13.69 1.99
CA GLY A 179 10.57 14.04 2.85
C GLY A 179 10.90 15.52 2.93
N LEU A 180 12.15 15.88 3.20
CA LEU A 180 12.58 17.27 3.09
C LEU A 180 12.91 17.63 1.65
N ALA A 181 12.67 18.88 1.29
CA ALA A 181 13.22 19.44 0.07
C ALA A 181 14.75 19.46 0.20
N ARG A 182 15.45 18.90 -0.79
CA ARG A 182 16.90 18.99 -0.90
C ARG A 182 17.27 20.13 -1.85
N THR A 183 18.49 20.62 -1.74
CA THR A 183 19.13 21.43 -2.77
C THR A 183 19.58 20.54 -3.93
N ASP A 184 20.04 21.17 -5.02
CA ASP A 184 20.79 20.45 -6.04
C ASP A 184 21.95 19.70 -5.35
N SER A 185 22.05 18.40 -5.60
CA SER A 185 22.94 17.50 -4.83
C SER A 185 23.76 16.64 -5.78
N PRO A 186 25.07 16.42 -5.54
CA PRO A 186 25.86 15.52 -6.38
C PRO A 186 25.27 14.10 -6.38
N LEU A 187 25.22 13.45 -7.54
CA LEU A 187 24.51 12.17 -7.69
C LEU A 187 25.14 11.06 -6.83
N ALA A 188 26.46 11.07 -6.72
CA ALA A 188 27.18 10.13 -5.85
C ALA A 188 26.78 10.28 -4.36
N GLU A 189 26.46 11.50 -3.92
CA GLU A 189 26.01 11.74 -2.55
C GLU A 189 24.57 11.27 -2.34
N VAL A 190 23.70 11.44 -3.32
CA VAL A 190 22.34 10.87 -3.29
C VAL A 190 22.40 9.35 -3.14
N VAL A 191 23.30 8.67 -3.87
CA VAL A 191 23.51 7.22 -3.76
C VAL A 191 24.04 6.83 -2.38
N ARG A 192 25.05 7.55 -1.89
CA ARG A 192 25.64 7.31 -0.56
C ARG A 192 24.64 7.54 0.57
N GLY A 193 23.81 8.59 0.46
CA GLY A 193 22.72 8.87 1.39
C GLY A 193 21.60 7.83 1.34
N ALA A 194 21.33 7.25 0.17
CA ALA A 194 20.43 6.10 0.06
C ALA A 194 21.02 4.84 0.72
N GLN A 195 22.32 4.59 0.52
CA GLN A 195 23.05 3.48 1.12
C GLN A 195 23.04 3.54 2.65
N SER A 196 23.26 4.71 3.26
CA SER A 196 23.31 4.84 4.74
C SER A 196 21.99 4.49 5.43
N ARG A 197 20.86 4.55 4.71
CA ARG A 197 19.53 4.23 5.23
C ARG A 197 19.19 2.75 5.20
N VAL A 198 20.11 1.86 4.77
CA VAL A 198 19.79 0.46 4.47
C VAL A 198 20.53 -0.50 5.41
N PRO A 199 19.84 -1.51 6.00
CA PRO A 199 20.51 -2.58 6.71
C PRO A 199 21.50 -3.34 5.82
N GLY A 200 22.70 -3.59 6.34
CA GLY A 200 23.78 -4.23 5.57
C GLY A 200 24.48 -3.30 4.58
N TYR A 201 24.38 -1.98 4.76
CA TYR A 201 25.01 -0.98 3.89
C TYR A 201 26.51 -1.21 3.64
N GLN A 202 27.24 -1.86 4.55
CA GLN A 202 28.68 -2.18 4.37
C GLN A 202 28.94 -3.11 3.17
N ARG A 203 27.93 -3.89 2.78
CA ARG A 203 27.97 -4.81 1.64
C ARG A 203 27.75 -4.10 0.32
N VAL A 204 27.19 -2.89 0.34
CA VAL A 204 26.93 -2.10 -0.87
C VAL A 204 28.23 -1.48 -1.35
N LYS A 205 28.69 -1.87 -2.54
CA LYS A 205 29.95 -1.39 -3.14
C LYS A 205 29.66 -0.46 -4.31
N VAL A 206 29.84 0.84 -4.10
CA VAL A 206 29.53 1.86 -5.11
C VAL A 206 30.75 2.12 -6.00
N THR A 207 30.60 1.88 -7.29
CA THR A 207 31.59 2.18 -8.33
C THR A 207 31.06 3.30 -9.22
N ASN A 208 31.81 4.40 -9.32
CA ASN A 208 31.44 5.55 -10.12
C ASN A 208 32.26 5.60 -11.43
N HIS A 209 31.60 5.37 -12.57
CA HIS A 209 32.18 5.48 -13.91
C HIS A 209 31.74 6.76 -14.65
N LEU A 210 31.23 7.75 -13.93
CA LEU A 210 30.87 9.05 -14.50
C LEU A 210 32.15 9.86 -14.79
N ARG A 211 32.19 10.48 -15.98
CA ARG A 211 33.28 11.38 -16.40
C ARG A 211 33.30 12.69 -15.62
N GLU A 212 32.13 13.25 -15.34
CA GLU A 212 31.96 14.45 -14.53
C GLU A 212 31.67 14.09 -13.07
N GLN A 213 32.64 14.30 -12.17
CA GLN A 213 32.43 14.09 -10.72
C GLN A 213 31.42 15.07 -10.11
N ARG A 214 31.21 16.22 -10.76
CA ARG A 214 30.25 17.27 -10.37
C ARG A 214 28.83 17.05 -10.90
N LEU A 215 28.57 15.90 -11.50
CA LEU A 215 27.23 15.59 -11.99
C LEU A 215 26.29 15.37 -10.81
N GLY A 216 25.29 16.23 -10.70
CA GLY A 216 24.28 16.20 -9.66
C GLY A 216 22.87 16.03 -10.19
N VAL A 217 21.93 16.06 -9.25
CA VAL A 217 20.50 15.94 -9.46
C VAL A 217 19.84 17.20 -8.96
N VAL A 218 18.89 17.72 -9.73
CA VAL A 218 18.09 18.89 -9.35
C VAL A 218 17.33 18.66 -8.03
N ALA A 219 17.20 19.71 -7.23
CA ALA A 219 16.56 19.76 -5.91
C ALA A 219 15.25 18.94 -5.82
N ARG A 220 14.35 19.13 -6.78
CA ARG A 220 13.03 18.46 -6.82
C ARG A 220 13.10 16.94 -6.94
N ALA A 221 14.21 16.39 -7.43
CA ALA A 221 14.37 14.98 -7.75
C ALA A 221 15.33 14.24 -6.79
N ALA A 222 16.15 14.95 -6.02
CA ALA A 222 17.17 14.36 -5.15
C ALA A 222 16.59 13.45 -4.05
N GLU A 223 15.60 13.92 -3.26
CA GLU A 223 14.97 13.08 -2.23
C GLU A 223 14.15 11.91 -2.81
N PRO A 224 13.29 12.12 -3.84
CA PRO A 224 12.62 11.01 -4.53
C PRO A 224 13.58 9.93 -5.04
N LEU A 225 14.70 10.34 -5.62
CA LEU A 225 15.72 9.41 -6.11
C LEU A 225 16.39 8.66 -4.95
N ALA A 226 16.72 9.35 -3.86
CA ALA A 226 17.29 8.73 -2.66
C ALA A 226 16.37 7.65 -2.08
N ILE A 227 15.07 7.92 -2.00
CA ILE A 227 14.08 6.95 -1.50
C ILE A 227 13.97 5.76 -2.45
N ALA A 228 13.87 5.99 -3.75
CA ALA A 228 13.80 4.91 -4.73
C ALA A 228 15.04 4.00 -4.67
N LEU A 229 16.24 4.60 -4.58
CA LEU A 229 17.48 3.85 -4.42
C LEU A 229 17.53 3.09 -3.09
N ALA A 230 17.09 3.71 -1.99
CA ALA A 230 17.07 3.04 -0.69
C ALA A 230 16.15 1.81 -0.69
N GLU A 231 14.99 1.88 -1.37
CA GLU A 231 14.08 0.72 -1.51
C GLU A 231 14.69 -0.38 -2.39
N LEU A 232 15.39 -0.03 -3.48
CA LEU A 232 16.08 -1.01 -4.32
C LEU A 232 17.25 -1.67 -3.58
N LEU A 233 18.06 -0.89 -2.87
CA LEU A 233 19.18 -1.38 -2.07
C LEU A 233 18.69 -2.26 -0.91
N ALA A 234 17.61 -1.87 -0.23
CA ALA A 234 17.01 -2.67 0.84
C ALA A 234 16.52 -4.03 0.33
N ASN A 235 15.95 -4.08 -0.88
CA ASN A 235 15.59 -5.35 -1.51
C ASN A 235 16.86 -6.18 -1.81
N ALA A 236 17.85 -5.58 -2.46
CA ALA A 236 19.08 -6.28 -2.83
C ALA A 236 19.81 -6.86 -1.61
N THR A 237 19.95 -6.10 -0.51
CA THR A 237 20.62 -6.58 0.70
C THR A 237 19.80 -7.61 1.46
N ALA A 238 18.47 -7.50 1.47
CA ALA A 238 17.59 -8.43 2.17
C ALA A 238 17.49 -9.80 1.50
N TYR A 239 17.53 -9.86 0.16
CA TYR A 239 17.41 -11.11 -0.60
C TYR A 239 18.76 -11.76 -0.97
N SER A 240 19.86 -11.05 -0.76
CA SER A 240 21.22 -11.58 -0.97
C SER A 240 21.79 -12.21 0.30
N HIS A 241 22.57 -13.29 0.15
CA HIS A 241 23.28 -13.95 1.25
C HIS A 241 24.15 -12.95 2.06
N PRO A 242 24.19 -12.98 3.41
CA PRO A 242 24.89 -11.98 4.21
C PRO A 242 26.37 -11.75 3.86
N GLU A 243 27.04 -12.75 3.29
CA GLU A 243 28.45 -12.70 2.89
C GLU A 243 28.68 -12.17 1.46
N THR A 244 27.63 -11.95 0.67
CA THR A 244 27.78 -11.42 -0.70
C THR A 244 27.73 -9.90 -0.72
N GLU A 245 28.55 -9.30 -1.58
CA GLU A 245 28.51 -7.87 -1.88
C GLU A 245 27.35 -7.54 -2.82
N VAL A 246 26.87 -6.30 -2.74
CA VAL A 246 25.85 -5.72 -3.61
C VAL A 246 26.51 -4.60 -4.42
N PRO A 247 27.07 -4.89 -5.62
CA PRO A 247 27.70 -3.86 -6.44
C PRO A 247 26.66 -2.88 -6.99
N VAL A 248 27.00 -1.59 -6.91
CA VAL A 248 26.21 -0.46 -7.43
C VAL A 248 27.08 0.32 -8.38
N THR A 249 26.71 0.35 -9.65
CA THR A 249 27.49 1.00 -10.69
C THR A 249 26.76 2.22 -11.24
N LEU A 250 27.43 3.38 -11.22
CA LEU A 250 26.95 4.60 -11.86
C LEU A 250 27.67 4.76 -13.20
N GLN A 251 26.92 4.85 -14.29
CA GLN A 251 27.49 4.98 -15.63
C GLN A 251 26.64 5.85 -16.55
N HIS A 252 27.28 6.47 -17.54
CA HIS A 252 26.57 7.23 -18.55
C HIS A 252 25.72 6.31 -19.43
N GLY A 253 24.47 6.72 -19.66
CA GLY A 253 23.55 6.06 -20.59
C GLY A 253 23.52 6.71 -21.95
N GLY A 254 22.90 6.01 -22.91
CA GLY A 254 22.51 6.63 -24.18
C GLY A 254 21.59 7.83 -23.96
N GLY A 255 21.79 8.91 -24.72
CA GLY A 255 20.94 10.11 -24.66
C GLY A 255 21.20 11.06 -23.48
N ARG A 256 22.45 11.16 -22.99
CA ARG A 256 22.89 12.07 -21.90
C ARG A 256 22.26 11.81 -20.52
N GLY A 257 21.68 10.63 -20.29
CA GLY A 257 21.21 10.21 -18.97
C GLY A 257 22.29 9.44 -18.19
N VAL A 258 21.97 9.08 -16.95
CA VAL A 258 22.79 8.20 -16.10
C VAL A 258 22.00 6.95 -15.74
N PHE A 259 22.67 5.80 -15.74
CA PHE A 259 22.15 4.56 -15.18
C PHE A 259 22.81 4.26 -13.84
N LEU A 260 21.98 3.87 -12.88
CA LEU A 260 22.38 3.23 -11.64
C LEU A 260 21.99 1.76 -11.73
N VAL A 261 23.00 0.89 -11.78
CA VAL A 261 22.83 -0.57 -11.88
C VAL A 261 23.14 -1.18 -10.52
N ILE A 262 22.16 -1.88 -9.95
CA ILE A 262 22.27 -2.58 -8.68
C ILE A 262 22.14 -4.07 -8.98
N ASP A 263 23.18 -4.83 -8.69
CA ASP A 263 23.21 -6.27 -8.91
C ASP A 263 23.16 -6.97 -7.55
N ASP A 264 22.24 -7.92 -7.41
CA ASP A 264 22.14 -8.77 -6.23
C ASP A 264 22.49 -10.24 -6.58
N ALA A 265 22.92 -10.98 -5.56
CA ALA A 265 23.29 -12.39 -5.63
C ALA A 265 22.34 -13.23 -4.75
N GLY A 266 21.04 -12.96 -4.87
CA GLY A 266 19.98 -13.64 -4.16
C GLY A 266 19.36 -14.83 -4.90
N ILE A 267 18.18 -15.25 -4.44
CA ILE A 267 17.41 -16.39 -4.96
C ILE A 267 16.78 -16.16 -6.35
N GLY A 268 16.84 -14.93 -6.87
CA GLY A 268 16.17 -14.54 -8.11
C GLY A 268 14.65 -14.41 -7.99
N MET A 269 13.96 -14.29 -9.12
CA MET A 269 12.49 -14.21 -9.21
C MET A 269 11.99 -15.13 -10.32
N GLU A 270 10.88 -15.84 -10.07
CA GLU A 270 10.13 -16.54 -11.11
C GLU A 270 9.48 -15.55 -12.09
N GLU A 271 9.13 -15.99 -13.30
CA GLU A 271 8.64 -15.11 -14.36
C GLU A 271 7.36 -14.34 -13.98
N ASP A 272 6.44 -14.97 -13.23
CA ASP A 272 5.23 -14.30 -12.74
C ASP A 272 5.55 -13.19 -11.73
N ALA A 273 6.50 -13.46 -10.82
CA ALA A 273 6.96 -12.50 -9.84
C ALA A 273 7.72 -11.34 -10.50
N LEU A 274 8.55 -11.64 -11.51
CA LEU A 274 9.28 -10.65 -12.29
C LEU A 274 8.33 -9.79 -13.13
N THR A 275 7.29 -10.39 -13.71
CA THR A 275 6.22 -9.69 -14.44
C THR A 275 5.46 -8.74 -13.51
N ARG A 276 5.10 -9.20 -12.30
CA ARG A 276 4.49 -8.34 -11.28
C ARG A 276 5.42 -7.21 -10.86
N ALA A 277 6.71 -7.49 -10.64
CA ALA A 277 7.70 -6.49 -10.28
C ALA A 277 7.83 -5.40 -11.36
N ARG A 278 7.97 -5.80 -12.64
CA ARG A 278 8.01 -4.89 -13.79
C ARG A 278 6.73 -4.04 -13.87
N ARG A 279 5.55 -4.63 -13.67
CA ARG A 279 4.28 -3.90 -13.64
C ARG A 279 4.28 -2.82 -12.55
N LEU A 280 4.71 -3.17 -11.34
CA LEU A 280 4.75 -2.21 -10.22
C LEU A 280 5.76 -1.08 -10.48
N LEU A 281 6.93 -1.38 -11.06
CA LEU A 281 7.98 -0.40 -11.38
C LEU A 281 7.60 0.61 -12.47
N VAL A 282 6.62 0.29 -13.32
CA VAL A 282 6.04 1.26 -14.28
C VAL A 282 5.19 2.33 -13.57
N GLY A 283 4.73 2.06 -12.35
CA GLY A 283 3.86 2.97 -11.60
C GLY A 283 2.46 3.08 -12.19
N PRO A 284 1.66 2.00 -12.20
CA PRO A 284 0.33 2.00 -12.80
C PRO A 284 -0.61 2.98 -12.09
N GLU A 285 -1.47 3.64 -12.87
CA GLU A 285 -2.56 4.45 -12.33
C GLU A 285 -3.55 3.54 -11.60
N GLY A 286 -4.11 4.03 -10.49
CA GLY A 286 -5.12 3.28 -9.74
C GLY A 286 -4.60 2.10 -8.92
N LEU A 287 -3.28 1.92 -8.75
CA LEU A 287 -2.74 0.86 -7.88
C LEU A 287 -3.28 0.99 -6.45
N LEU A 288 -4.20 0.10 -6.08
CA LEU A 288 -4.81 0.04 -4.76
C LEU A 288 -3.81 -0.49 -3.73
N LEU A 289 -3.87 -0.01 -2.48
CA LEU A 289 -3.03 -0.53 -1.40
C LEU A 289 -3.29 -2.02 -1.14
N THR A 290 -4.52 -2.47 -1.40
CA THR A 290 -4.95 -3.87 -1.25
C THR A 290 -4.30 -4.81 -2.28
N GLU A 291 -3.72 -4.29 -3.35
CA GLU A 291 -3.04 -5.09 -4.40
C GLU A 291 -1.55 -5.35 -4.11
N LEU A 292 -1.03 -4.79 -3.02
CA LEU A 292 0.37 -4.97 -2.62
C LEU A 292 0.66 -6.33 -1.97
N GLY A 293 -0.38 -7.13 -1.70
CA GLY A 293 -0.28 -8.46 -1.08
C GLY A 293 -0.37 -8.43 0.45
N ASN A 294 -0.26 -9.61 1.06
CA ASN A 294 -0.29 -9.79 2.51
C ASN A 294 0.88 -10.69 2.96
N PRO A 295 1.92 -10.17 3.62
CA PRO A 295 2.12 -8.76 3.97
C PRO A 295 2.38 -7.85 2.74
N PRO A 296 2.11 -6.54 2.83
CA PRO A 296 2.29 -5.62 1.69
C PRO A 296 3.75 -5.52 1.22
N GLN A 297 3.99 -5.87 -0.04
CA GLN A 297 5.29 -5.72 -0.71
C GLN A 297 5.38 -4.34 -1.38
N ALA A 298 5.76 -3.34 -0.58
CA ALA A 298 5.72 -1.93 -0.96
C ALA A 298 6.87 -1.47 -1.88
N GLY A 299 8.06 -2.08 -1.81
CA GLY A 299 9.30 -1.50 -2.35
C GLY A 299 9.21 -1.11 -3.83
N PHE A 300 8.88 -2.05 -4.72
CA PHE A 300 8.74 -1.74 -6.15
C PHE A 300 7.56 -0.81 -6.48
N ALA A 301 6.49 -0.85 -5.69
CA ALA A 301 5.36 0.07 -5.86
C ALA A 301 5.74 1.52 -5.49
N VAL A 302 6.55 1.70 -4.45
CA VAL A 302 7.14 3.00 -4.07
C VAL A 302 8.04 3.52 -5.19
N VAL A 303 8.97 2.68 -5.67
CA VAL A 303 9.88 3.04 -6.76
C VAL A 303 9.11 3.43 -8.02
N GLY A 304 8.14 2.62 -8.44
CA GLY A 304 7.35 2.90 -9.64
C GLY A 304 6.50 4.16 -9.53
N ARG A 305 5.95 4.44 -8.36
CA ARG A 305 5.22 5.70 -8.12
C ARG A 305 6.13 6.92 -8.22
N LEU A 306 7.31 6.87 -7.61
CA LEU A 306 8.28 7.96 -7.69
C LEU A 306 8.80 8.12 -9.12
N ALA A 307 9.09 7.02 -9.81
CA ALA A 307 9.51 7.00 -11.21
C ALA A 307 8.49 7.76 -12.08
N ARG A 308 7.21 7.38 -11.98
CA ARG A 308 6.12 8.04 -12.70
C ARG A 308 5.97 9.52 -12.33
N GLN A 309 6.06 9.87 -11.05
CA GLN A 309 5.84 11.24 -10.58
C GLN A 309 6.98 12.20 -10.95
N TYR A 310 8.23 11.72 -10.95
CA TYR A 310 9.42 12.56 -11.11
C TYR A 310 10.15 12.39 -12.45
N GLY A 311 9.77 11.39 -13.26
CA GLY A 311 10.23 11.24 -14.65
C GLY A 311 11.45 10.32 -14.85
N PHE A 312 12.00 9.73 -13.78
CA PHE A 312 12.98 8.66 -13.92
C PHE A 312 12.31 7.30 -14.19
N THR A 313 13.06 6.30 -14.64
CA THR A 313 12.50 4.97 -14.92
C THR A 313 13.29 3.89 -14.20
N CYS A 314 12.64 2.79 -13.84
CA CYS A 314 13.29 1.62 -13.25
C CYS A 314 12.86 0.33 -13.95
N HIS A 315 13.81 -0.58 -14.14
CA HIS A 315 13.58 -1.91 -14.70
C HIS A 315 14.29 -2.96 -13.86
N VAL A 316 13.77 -4.20 -13.90
CA VAL A 316 14.41 -5.36 -13.28
C VAL A 316 14.51 -6.52 -14.26
N GLU A 317 15.64 -7.21 -14.19
CA GLU A 317 15.96 -8.41 -14.97
C GLU A 317 16.76 -9.41 -14.13
N PRO A 318 16.91 -10.68 -14.56
CA PRO A 318 17.80 -11.62 -13.89
C PRO A 318 19.25 -11.11 -13.84
N SER A 319 19.86 -11.15 -12.67
CA SER A 319 21.26 -10.75 -12.47
C SER A 319 22.23 -11.84 -12.95
N PRO A 320 23.42 -11.48 -13.47
CA PRO A 320 24.46 -12.45 -13.79
C PRO A 320 24.98 -13.21 -12.56
N TYR A 321 24.69 -12.71 -11.36
CA TYR A 321 25.04 -13.35 -10.08
C TYR A 321 23.95 -14.31 -9.57
N GLY A 322 22.92 -14.59 -10.38
CA GLY A 322 21.82 -15.51 -10.05
C GLY A 322 20.63 -14.86 -9.33
N GLY A 323 20.76 -13.60 -8.93
CA GLY A 323 19.73 -12.82 -8.26
C GLY A 323 18.91 -11.93 -9.20
N VAL A 324 18.64 -10.71 -8.76
CA VAL A 324 17.97 -9.67 -9.57
C VAL A 324 18.90 -8.50 -9.83
N ARG A 325 18.84 -7.95 -11.05
CA ARG A 325 19.48 -6.70 -11.44
C ARG A 325 18.40 -5.63 -11.52
N ALA A 326 18.54 -4.57 -10.72
CA ALA A 326 17.73 -3.37 -10.82
C ALA A 326 18.50 -2.27 -11.57
N MET A 327 17.86 -1.68 -12.58
CA MET A 327 18.41 -0.60 -13.38
C MET A 327 17.53 0.63 -13.24
N LEU A 328 18.07 1.70 -12.65
CA LEU A 328 17.40 2.99 -12.52
C LEU A 328 18.04 3.97 -13.50
N ARG A 329 17.24 4.56 -14.40
CA ARG A 329 17.68 5.57 -15.36
C ARG A 329 17.24 6.96 -14.91
N VAL A 330 18.22 7.83 -14.69
CA VAL A 330 18.04 9.26 -14.46
C VAL A 330 18.17 9.99 -15.80
N PRO A 331 17.11 10.62 -16.33
CA PRO A 331 17.16 11.36 -17.60
C PRO A 331 17.95 12.66 -17.46
N ALA A 332 18.45 13.16 -18.60
CA ALA A 332 19.28 14.38 -18.65
C ALA A 332 18.62 15.61 -18.02
N GLU A 333 17.30 15.75 -18.13
CA GLU A 333 16.50 16.86 -17.57
C GLU A 333 16.44 16.91 -16.04
N MET A 334 16.85 15.83 -15.37
CA MET A 334 17.01 15.75 -13.91
C MET A 334 18.45 16.01 -13.48
N LEU A 335 19.39 16.00 -14.41
CA LEU A 335 20.80 16.16 -14.13
C LEU A 335 21.20 17.63 -14.20
N THR A 336 22.13 18.01 -13.34
CA THR A 336 22.72 19.35 -13.27
C THR A 336 24.20 19.24 -12.94
N VAL A 337 24.93 20.35 -13.00
CA VAL A 337 26.31 20.42 -12.51
C VAL A 337 26.28 21.19 -11.19
N VAL A 338 26.76 20.56 -10.12
CA VAL A 338 26.78 21.15 -8.77
C VAL A 338 28.19 21.66 -8.49
N GLU A 339 28.32 22.86 -7.95
CA GLU A 339 29.59 23.42 -7.50
C GLU A 339 29.90 22.94 -6.07
N ASP A 340 31.18 22.71 -5.77
CA ASP A 340 31.65 22.06 -4.53
C ASP A 340 31.45 22.90 -3.25
N GLU A 341 30.97 24.15 -3.36
CA GLU A 341 30.63 25.00 -2.22
C GLU A 341 29.21 24.72 -1.71
N HIS A 342 28.96 23.51 -1.23
CA HIS A 342 27.76 23.24 -0.44
C HIS A 342 28.19 22.64 0.90
N ASP A 343 27.95 23.39 1.98
CA ASP A 343 27.85 22.81 3.31
C ASP A 343 26.82 21.69 3.23
N LEU A 344 27.20 20.48 3.67
CA LEU A 344 26.30 19.34 3.75
C LEU A 344 25.01 19.83 4.42
N SER A 345 23.87 19.66 3.74
CA SER A 345 22.56 19.99 4.30
C SER A 345 22.49 19.43 5.72
N VAL A 346 22.17 20.27 6.72
CA VAL A 346 22.09 19.91 8.16
C VAL A 346 21.16 18.70 8.42
N LEU A 347 20.33 18.33 7.45
CA LEU A 347 19.40 17.21 7.45
C LEU A 347 19.76 16.07 6.47
N ALA A 348 20.94 16.12 5.84
CA ALA A 348 21.51 14.97 5.17
C ALA A 348 22.22 14.14 6.26
N PRO A 349 21.89 12.84 6.43
CA PRO A 349 22.58 12.02 7.40
C PRO A 349 24.08 12.07 7.10
N GLU A 350 24.88 12.48 8.09
CA GLU A 350 26.32 12.37 7.98
C GLU A 350 26.65 10.89 7.73
N PRO A 351 27.45 10.56 6.70
CA PRO A 351 27.86 9.19 6.51
C PRO A 351 28.60 8.73 7.76
N VAL A 352 28.11 7.66 8.41
CA VAL A 352 28.80 6.98 9.50
C VAL A 352 30.16 6.52 8.97
N GLN A 353 31.18 7.34 9.13
CA GLN A 353 32.55 6.92 8.91
C GLN A 353 32.96 6.11 10.12
N ALA A 354 32.88 4.78 9.99
CA ALA A 354 33.59 3.91 10.90
C ALA A 354 35.08 4.25 10.79
N ARG A 355 35.62 4.97 11.79
CA ARG A 355 37.08 5.13 11.94
C ARG A 355 37.68 3.72 11.98
N PRO A 356 38.69 3.40 11.15
CA PRO A 356 39.38 2.13 11.28
C PRO A 356 40.03 2.08 12.66
N THR A 357 39.56 1.16 13.50
CA THR A 357 40.13 0.86 14.81
C THR A 357 41.59 0.45 14.60
N PRO A 358 42.59 1.16 15.17
CA PRO A 358 43.95 0.66 15.14
C PRO A 358 44.00 -0.60 16.02
N THR A 359 44.16 -1.76 15.39
CA THR A 359 44.51 -2.98 16.11
C THR A 359 45.81 -2.73 16.87
N GLY A 360 45.74 -2.90 18.18
CA GLY A 360 46.78 -2.52 19.12
C GLY A 360 48.13 -3.21 18.89
N ARG A 361 49.18 -2.45 19.22
CA ARG A 361 50.44 -3.00 19.71
C ARG A 361 50.69 -2.40 21.08
N GLU A 362 50.74 -3.29 22.07
CA GLU A 362 51.08 -3.02 23.45
C GLU A 362 52.48 -2.42 23.58
N GLY A 363 52.65 -1.50 24.53
CA GLY A 363 53.96 -1.30 25.13
C GLY A 363 54.22 0.02 25.86
N HIS A 364 54.08 -0.03 27.18
CA HIS A 364 54.93 0.63 28.19
C HIS A 364 54.67 2.09 28.59
N GLY A 365 54.33 2.25 29.88
CA GLY A 365 55.09 3.12 30.79
C GLY A 365 54.46 4.47 31.17
N VAL A 366 53.79 4.50 32.33
CA VAL A 366 53.48 5.73 33.11
C VAL A 366 54.78 6.31 33.70
N PRO A 367 54.93 7.64 33.78
CA PRO A 367 54.95 8.27 35.11
C PRO A 367 54.19 9.61 35.21
N VAL A 368 53.52 9.76 36.36
CA VAL A 368 52.96 10.99 36.95
C VAL A 368 54.12 11.90 37.44
N PRO A 369 54.05 13.22 37.23
CA PRO A 369 53.81 14.19 38.32
C PRO A 369 52.91 15.36 37.83
N GLY A 370 52.27 16.22 38.62
CA GLY A 370 52.34 16.62 40.01
C GLY A 370 51.55 17.94 40.09
N THR A 371 50.87 18.15 41.20
CA THR A 371 49.97 19.26 41.55
C THR A 371 50.57 20.67 41.36
N GLY A 372 49.79 21.58 40.77
CA GLY A 372 50.02 23.03 40.77
C GLY A 372 48.71 23.81 40.62
N GLU A 373 48.38 24.62 41.64
CA GLU A 373 47.23 25.53 41.71
C GLU A 373 47.24 26.61 40.61
N PRO A 374 46.08 27.07 40.13
CA PRO A 374 45.96 28.35 39.44
C PRO A 374 45.34 29.45 40.33
N THR A 375 46.09 30.53 40.47
CA THR A 375 45.74 31.82 41.10
C THR A 375 44.67 32.58 40.27
N PRO A 376 43.86 33.48 40.86
CA PRO A 376 42.66 34.02 40.23
C PRO A 376 42.96 35.21 39.30
N ARG A 377 42.33 35.23 38.12
CA ARG A 377 42.35 36.36 37.18
C ARG A 377 41.15 37.30 37.42
N ARG A 378 41.45 38.61 37.42
CA ARG A 378 40.55 39.75 37.58
C ARG A 378 39.74 40.02 36.29
N PRO A 379 38.57 40.68 36.35
CA PRO A 379 37.68 40.89 35.21
C PRO A 379 38.21 41.97 34.26
N VAL A 380 37.92 41.82 32.97
CA VAL A 380 38.17 42.81 31.92
C VAL A 380 36.86 43.55 31.63
N ASP A 381 36.94 44.88 31.59
CA ASP A 381 35.84 45.81 31.36
C ASP A 381 35.23 45.70 29.95
N VAL A 382 33.92 45.87 29.91
CA VAL A 382 33.05 45.96 28.73
C VAL A 382 33.01 47.42 28.25
N PRO A 383 33.20 47.73 26.96
CA PRO A 383 32.89 49.06 26.44
C PRO A 383 31.39 49.17 26.09
N GLU A 384 30.73 50.17 26.66
CA GLU A 384 29.43 50.70 26.22
C GLU A 384 29.48 51.25 24.78
N PRO A 385 28.41 51.11 23.99
CA PRO A 385 28.08 52.03 22.92
C PRO A 385 26.94 52.98 23.31
N ASP A 386 27.26 54.28 23.25
CA ASP A 386 26.40 55.46 23.37
C ASP A 386 25.26 55.47 22.30
N PRO A 387 24.06 56.01 22.60
CA PRO A 387 22.92 56.02 21.69
C PRO A 387 22.88 57.32 20.88
N ASP A 388 22.61 57.24 19.58
CA ASP A 388 21.48 57.97 18.98
C ASP A 388 21.38 57.85 17.46
N THR A 389 20.18 57.43 17.03
CA THR A 389 19.45 57.90 15.84
C THR A 389 19.98 57.62 14.42
N ALA A 390 19.44 56.57 13.80
CA ALA A 390 18.93 56.64 12.42
C ALA A 390 17.89 55.54 12.17
N ARG A 391 16.70 55.95 11.73
CA ARG A 391 15.45 55.18 11.70
C ARG A 391 15.32 54.36 10.41
N LEU A 392 14.94 53.08 10.52
CA LEU A 392 14.45 52.25 9.40
C LEU A 392 12.94 51.94 9.61
N PRO A 393 12.12 51.90 8.56
CA PRO A 393 10.67 51.99 8.66
C PRO A 393 9.99 50.67 9.07
N SER A 394 9.16 50.71 10.11
CA SER A 394 8.31 49.60 10.55
C SER A 394 7.04 49.49 9.70
N ARG A 395 6.82 48.30 9.13
CA ARG A 395 5.64 47.96 8.33
C ARG A 395 4.45 47.67 9.26
N ARG A 396 3.48 48.59 9.32
CA ARG A 396 2.19 48.40 10.02
C ARG A 396 1.45 47.19 9.46
N ARG A 397 1.24 46.13 10.26
CA ARG A 397 0.24 45.10 9.97
C ARG A 397 -1.17 45.69 10.16
N ARG A 398 -1.98 45.65 9.09
CA ARG A 398 -3.42 45.89 9.13
C ARG A 398 -4.11 44.70 9.80
N ALA A 399 -4.96 44.98 10.79
CA ALA A 399 -5.90 44.02 11.37
C ALA A 399 -6.97 43.63 10.33
N PRO A 400 -7.43 42.37 10.27
CA PRO A 400 -8.62 42.00 9.52
C PRO A 400 -9.87 42.39 10.29
N ARG A 401 -10.82 43.01 9.59
CA ARG A 401 -12.18 43.26 10.07
C ARG A 401 -12.93 41.93 10.20
N HIS A 402 -13.54 41.71 11.36
CA HIS A 402 -14.56 40.69 11.58
C HIS A 402 -15.79 40.96 10.69
N GLN A 403 -16.26 39.94 9.99
CA GLN A 403 -17.63 39.83 9.49
C GLN A 403 -18.32 38.72 10.27
N ASP A 404 -19.54 39.03 10.70
CA ASP A 404 -20.40 38.19 11.53
C ASP A 404 -20.82 36.90 10.83
N ALA A 405 -20.60 35.77 11.50
CA ALA A 405 -21.28 34.52 11.23
C ALA A 405 -21.80 33.98 12.58
N THR A 406 -23.08 34.20 12.80
CA THR A 406 -23.86 33.67 13.90
C THR A 406 -23.95 32.15 13.86
N GLY A 407 -23.67 31.51 15.01
CA GLY A 407 -24.30 30.25 15.41
C GLY A 407 -23.46 28.99 15.31
N LEU A 408 -22.73 28.66 16.38
CA LEU A 408 -22.61 27.30 16.92
C LEU A 408 -21.94 27.37 18.30
N ALA A 409 -22.58 26.74 19.27
CA ALA A 409 -22.35 26.90 20.71
C ALA A 409 -20.95 26.48 21.18
N ASP A 410 -20.49 27.20 22.22
CA ASP A 410 -19.27 26.98 22.99
C ASP A 410 -19.06 25.51 23.42
N ALA A 411 -18.03 24.87 22.88
CA ALA A 411 -17.28 23.83 23.58
C ALA A 411 -15.85 24.34 23.78
N ARG A 412 -15.66 25.23 24.76
CA ARG A 412 -14.33 25.68 25.20
C ARG A 412 -13.59 24.47 25.76
N VAL A 413 -12.63 23.97 25.00
CA VAL A 413 -11.58 23.09 25.53
C VAL A 413 -10.78 23.93 26.51
N ALA A 414 -11.00 23.74 27.81
CA ALA A 414 -10.19 24.35 28.85
C ALA A 414 -8.71 24.01 28.57
N ALA A 415 -7.85 25.02 28.56
CA ALA A 415 -6.41 24.83 28.52
C ALA A 415 -6.01 24.02 29.76
N ARG A 416 -5.58 22.78 29.55
CA ARG A 416 -5.23 21.83 30.61
C ARG A 416 -3.86 22.19 31.16
N THR A 417 -3.70 22.04 32.47
CA THR A 417 -2.41 22.26 33.12
C THR A 417 -1.47 21.07 32.84
N PRO A 418 -0.14 21.27 32.85
CA PRO A 418 0.84 20.19 32.70
C PRO A 418 0.66 19.06 33.73
N GLU A 419 0.22 19.39 34.94
CA GLU A 419 0.00 18.44 36.04
C GLU A 419 -1.18 17.47 35.75
N GLU A 420 -2.24 17.95 35.10
CA GLU A 420 -3.36 17.09 34.70
C GLU A 420 -3.00 16.12 33.56
N ALA A 421 -2.05 16.51 32.70
CA ALA A 421 -1.52 15.64 31.66
C ALA A 421 -0.65 14.53 32.27
N ASP A 422 0.20 14.88 33.23
CA ASP A 422 1.11 13.95 33.89
C ASP A 422 0.36 12.92 34.77
N ALA A 423 -0.68 13.36 35.48
CA ALA A 423 -1.56 12.46 36.26
C ALA A 423 -2.26 11.41 35.39
N ARG A 424 -2.69 11.79 34.18
CA ARG A 424 -3.32 10.85 33.23
C ARG A 424 -2.32 9.90 32.59
N TRP A 425 -1.10 10.38 32.33
CA TRP A 425 -0.03 9.55 31.81
C TRP A 425 0.40 8.50 32.84
N SER A 426 0.49 8.91 34.10
CA SER A 426 0.71 8.01 35.24
C SER A 426 -0.40 6.97 35.39
N ALA A 427 -1.67 7.37 35.26
CA ALA A 427 -2.80 6.44 35.33
C ALA A 427 -2.80 5.42 34.17
N LEU A 428 -2.45 5.84 32.96
CA LEU A 428 -2.31 4.96 31.80
C LEU A 428 -1.15 3.96 31.97
N GLN A 429 -0.01 4.43 32.49
CA GLN A 429 1.15 3.60 32.75
C GLN A 429 0.88 2.56 33.85
N GLN A 430 0.16 2.95 34.91
CA GLN A 430 -0.28 2.02 35.95
C GLN A 430 -1.27 0.97 35.43
N GLY A 431 -2.22 1.35 34.56
CA GLY A 431 -3.16 0.41 33.93
C GLY A 431 -2.46 -0.64 33.07
N THR A 432 -1.43 -0.24 32.31
CA THR A 432 -0.66 -1.17 31.45
C THR A 432 0.29 -2.08 32.25
N VAL A 433 0.79 -1.64 33.40
CA VAL A 433 1.58 -2.49 34.31
C VAL A 433 0.67 -3.48 35.04
N SER A 434 -0.50 -3.04 35.52
CA SER A 434 -1.49 -3.91 36.17
C SER A 434 -1.98 -5.02 35.22
N GLY A 435 -2.27 -4.68 33.96
CA GLY A 435 -2.67 -5.67 32.95
C GLY A 435 -1.59 -6.71 32.64
N ARG A 436 -0.30 -6.33 32.67
CA ARG A 436 0.82 -7.28 32.47
C ARG A 436 1.02 -8.21 33.66
N ASN A 437 0.82 -7.72 34.87
CA ASN A 437 0.93 -8.54 36.08
C ASN A 437 -0.24 -9.53 36.23
N ALA A 438 -1.43 -9.21 35.69
CA ALA A 438 -2.58 -10.11 35.67
C ALA A 438 -2.40 -11.31 34.72
N VAL A 439 -1.63 -11.16 33.65
CA VAL A 439 -1.39 -12.23 32.65
C VAL A 439 -0.28 -13.20 33.09
N GLY A 440 0.60 -12.80 34.01
CA GLY A 440 1.69 -13.65 34.52
C GLY A 440 1.31 -14.68 35.60
N GLY A 441 0.04 -14.71 36.03
CA GLY A 441 -0.42 -15.53 37.17
C GLY A 441 -1.21 -16.80 36.83
N LEU A 442 -1.31 -17.20 35.56
CA LEU A 442 -2.05 -18.41 35.17
C LEU A 442 -1.18 -19.67 35.36
N PRO A 443 -1.62 -20.69 36.14
CA PRO A 443 -0.86 -21.92 36.31
C PRO A 443 -0.86 -22.75 35.02
N ALA A 444 0.31 -23.34 34.71
CA ALA A 444 0.54 -24.14 33.51
C ALA A 444 -0.43 -25.34 33.40
N PRO A 445 -0.91 -25.68 32.18
CA PRO A 445 -1.82 -26.80 31.99
C PRO A 445 -1.11 -28.14 32.23
N ARG A 446 -1.76 -29.01 33.01
CA ARG A 446 -1.32 -30.37 33.30
C ARG A 446 -1.30 -31.19 32.01
N THR A 447 -0.14 -31.74 31.67
CA THR A 447 0.02 -32.71 30.57
C THR A 447 -0.76 -33.98 30.88
N ALA A 448 -1.74 -34.31 30.04
CA ALA A 448 -2.46 -35.58 30.07
C ALA A 448 -1.52 -36.72 29.61
N GLY A 449 -1.52 -37.82 30.37
CA GLY A 449 -0.63 -38.96 30.21
C GLY A 449 -0.81 -39.72 28.90
N GLY A 450 0.31 -39.99 28.24
CA GLY A 450 0.43 -41.04 27.24
C GLY A 450 0.44 -42.41 27.94
N ARG A 451 -0.35 -43.33 27.41
CA ARG A 451 -0.41 -44.72 27.86
C ARG A 451 0.76 -45.48 27.22
N ASP A 452 1.50 -46.16 28.07
CA ASP A 452 2.47 -47.18 27.68
C ASP A 452 1.72 -48.40 27.11
N HIS A 453 2.14 -48.85 25.93
CA HIS A 453 1.82 -50.17 25.41
C HIS A 453 3.10 -51.01 25.53
N GLU A 454 3.17 -51.78 26.61
CA GLU A 454 4.14 -52.86 26.79
C GLU A 454 3.43 -54.18 26.51
N GLY A 455 4.12 -55.09 25.83
CA GLY A 455 3.59 -56.35 25.33
C GLY A 455 3.32 -57.39 26.43
N ASP A 456 2.45 -58.33 26.10
CA ASP A 456 2.31 -59.59 26.83
C ASP A 456 2.35 -60.74 25.82
N GLU A 457 3.12 -61.76 26.18
CA GLU A 457 3.33 -63.02 25.46
C GLU A 457 2.15 -63.97 25.69
N GLY A 458 1.98 -64.93 24.77
CA GLY A 458 1.44 -66.25 25.11
C GLY A 458 0.05 -66.58 24.59
N THR A 459 -0.06 -67.07 23.35
CA THR A 459 -0.37 -68.48 23.02
C THR A 459 -0.42 -68.70 21.51
#